data_AF-A0A528A9M7-F1
#
_entry.id   AF-A0A528A9M7-F1
#
_cell.length_a   1.000
_cell.length_b   1.000
_cell.length_c   1.000
_cell.angle_alpha   90.00
_cell.angle_beta   90.00
_cell.angle_gamma   90.00
#
_symmetry.space_group_name_H-M   'P 1'
#
loop_
_entity.id
_entity.type
_entity.pdbx_description
1 polymer ?
#
loop_
_entity_poly.entity_id
_entity_poly.type
_entity_poly.pdbx_seq_one_letter_code
_entity_poly.pdbx_strand_id
1 'polypeptide(L)' 'MKLSIILAPYDSGLYHAGFGQGPDAIIAGGLVDELALRGHDVIVEDIGDVGDAQ' A
#
# COMPACT_ATOMS: atom_id res chain seq x y z
N MET A 1 -2.60 -18.93 -1.49
CA MET A 1 -3.05 -18.67 -0.09
C MET A 1 -3.90 -17.40 -0.07
N LYS A 2 -4.77 -17.20 0.91
CA LYS A 2 -5.50 -15.93 1.08
C LYS A 2 -4.60 -14.89 1.73
N LEU A 3 -4.50 -13.71 1.12
CA LEU A 3 -3.69 -12.58 1.56
C LEU A 3 -4.57 -11.34 1.66
N SER A 4 -4.36 -10.54 2.71
CA SER A 4 -4.91 -9.20 2.80
C SER A 4 -3.74 -8.20 2.81
N ILE A 5 -3.82 -7.19 1.96
CA ILE A 5 -2.86 -6.09 1.87
C ILE A 5 -3.59 -4.85 2.37
N ILE A 6 -3.03 -4.21 3.40
CA ILE A 6 -3.55 -2.96 3.94
C ILE A 6 -2.70 -1.83 3.40
N LEU A 7 -3.31 -0.89 2.68
CA LEU A 7 -2.69 0.37 2.32
C LEU A 7 -2.87 1.33 3.49
N ALA A 8 -1.75 1.72 4.08
CA ALA A 8 -1.67 2.67 5.18
C ALA A 8 -0.67 3.77 4.80
N PRO A 9 -1.03 4.68 3.88
CA PRO A 9 -0.22 5.84 3.57
C PRO A 9 0.16 6.60 4.84
N TYR A 10 1.46 6.83 5.03
CA TYR A 10 1.96 7.64 6.14
C TYR A 10 3.06 8.55 5.61
N ASP A 11 2.85 9.86 5.75
CA ASP A 11 3.81 10.86 5.33
C ASP A 11 3.98 11.93 6.41
N SER A 12 4.93 11.71 7.32
CA SER A 12 5.22 12.68 8.37
C SER A 12 6.04 13.89 7.90
N GLY A 13 6.60 13.84 6.68
CA GLY A 13 7.57 14.82 6.21
C GLY A 13 8.85 14.92 7.05
N LEU A 14 9.05 14.09 8.09
CA LEU A 14 10.14 14.24 9.08
C LEU A 14 11.53 14.12 8.43
N TYR A 15 11.68 13.19 7.50
CA TYR A 15 12.95 12.96 6.81
C TYR A 15 12.89 13.39 5.35
N HIS A 16 11.78 13.15 4.64
CA HIS A 16 11.42 13.75 3.35
C HIS A 16 9.90 13.62 3.18
N ALA A 17 9.29 14.49 2.36
CA ALA A 17 7.90 14.33 1.92
C ALA A 17 7.81 13.32 0.76
N GLY A 18 6.64 12.71 0.58
CA GLY A 18 6.30 11.79 -0.50
C GLY A 18 6.26 10.32 -0.10
N PHE A 19 6.59 9.97 1.15
CA PHE A 19 6.55 8.57 1.61
C PHE A 19 5.14 7.98 1.65
N GLY A 20 4.11 8.84 1.76
CA GLY A 20 2.70 8.44 1.65
C GLY A 20 2.34 7.87 0.28
N GLN A 21 3.12 8.14 -0.76
CA GLN A 21 2.89 7.61 -2.11
C GLN A 21 3.39 6.17 -2.29
N GLY A 22 4.14 5.64 -1.31
CA GLY A 22 4.72 4.29 -1.35
C GLY A 22 3.70 3.19 -1.57
N PRO A 23 2.62 3.09 -0.77
CA PRO A 23 1.57 2.08 -0.95
C PRO A 23 0.98 2.07 -2.37
N ASP A 24 0.61 3.25 -2.89
CA ASP A 24 0.07 3.37 -4.25
C ASP A 24 1.09 2.96 -5.31
N ALA A 25 2.35 3.36 -5.16
CA ALA A 25 3.42 2.99 -6.08
C ALA A 25 3.66 1.47 -6.11
N ILE A 26 3.51 0.79 -4.98
CA ILE A 26 3.64 -0.68 -4.89
C ILE A 26 2.48 -1.37 -5.62
N ILE A 27 1.25 -0.88 -5.46
CA ILE A 27 0.07 -1.44 -6.13
C ILE A 27 0.14 -1.17 -7.64
N ALA A 28 0.46 0.06 -8.05
CA ALA A 28 0.68 0.42 -9.45
C ALA A 28 1.83 -0.36 -10.09
N GLY A 29 2.82 -0.79 -9.28
CA GLY A 29 3.91 -1.66 -9.70
C GLY A 29 3.53 -3.11 -9.98
N GLY A 30 2.25 -3.49 -9.78
CA GLY A 30 1.73 -4.81 -10.15
C GLY A 30 1.89 -5.88 -9.07
N LEU A 31 2.11 -5.51 -7.80
CA LEU A 31 2.24 -6.49 -6.71
C LEU A 31 1.03 -7.44 -6.64
N VAL A 32 -0.18 -6.91 -6.79
CA VAL A 32 -1.42 -7.70 -6.73
C VAL A 32 -1.48 -8.70 -7.89
N ASP A 33 -1.14 -8.25 -9.10
CA ASP A 33 -1.14 -9.08 -10.31
C ASP A 33 -0.11 -10.21 -10.20
N GLU A 34 1.09 -9.91 -9.72
CA GLU A 34 2.16 -10.91 -9.53
C GLU A 34 1.77 -11.95 -8.46
N LEU A 35 1.12 -11.53 -7.37
CA LEU A 35 0.62 -12.45 -6.34
C LEU A 35 -0.52 -13.32 -6.88
N ALA A 36 -1.44 -12.75 -7.65
CA ALA A 36 -2.51 -13.50 -8.30
C ALA A 36 -1.96 -14.54 -9.29
N LEU A 37 -0.94 -14.15 -10.09
CA LEU A 37 -0.25 -15.04 -11.04
C LEU A 37 0.37 -16.27 -10.33
N ARG A 38 0.84 -16.09 -9.09
CA ARG A 38 1.39 -17.17 -8.27
C ARG A 38 0.34 -18.00 -7.51
N GLY A 39 -0.95 -17.75 -7.74
CA GLY A 39 -2.04 -18.52 -7.14
C GLY A 39 -2.41 -18.05 -5.73
N HIS A 40 -2.14 -16.79 -5.40
CA HIS A 40 -2.67 -16.16 -4.18
C HIS A 40 -4.03 -15.51 -4.46
N ASP A 41 -4.92 -15.57 -3.47
CA ASP A 41 -6.20 -14.87 -3.43
C ASP A 41 -5.98 -13.61 -2.59
N VAL A 42 -5.94 -12.44 -3.24
CA VAL A 42 -5.49 -11.18 -2.63
C VAL A 42 -6.65 -10.22 -2.51
N ILE A 43 -6.82 -9.66 -1.30
CA ILE A 43 -7.72 -8.54 -1.03
C ILE A 43 -6.85 -7.33 -0.70
N VAL A 44 -7.21 -6.17 -1.24
CA VAL A 44 -6.57 -4.90 -0.91
C VAL A 44 -7.59 -4.04 -0.18
N GLU A 45 -7.21 -3.53 0.99
CA GLU A 45 -8.01 -2.60 1.79
C GLU A 45 -7.20 -1.33 2.01
N ASP A 46 -7.75 -0.19 1.63
CA ASP A 46 -7.17 1.11 1.90
C ASP A 46 -7.81 1.72 3.14
N ILE A 47 -7.00 2.01 4.15
CA ILE A 47 -7.46 2.65 5.40
C ILE A 47 -7.28 4.17 5.38
N GLY A 48 -6.79 4.73 4.28
CA GLY A 48 -6.49 6.15 4.12
C GLY A 48 -5.23 6.59 4.86
N ASP A 49 -4.96 7.89 4.79
CA ASP A 49 -3.81 8.50 5.45
C ASP A 49 -3.82 8.20 6.96
N VAL A 50 -2.70 7.67 7.43
CA VAL A 50 -2.44 7.37 8.83
C VAL A 50 -1.60 8.48 9.42
N GLY A 51 -1.84 8.80 10.69
CA GLY A 51 -1.19 9.91 11.39
C GLY A 51 -1.96 11.22 11.26
N ASP A 52 -1.51 12.25 11.97
CA ASP A 52 -2.15 13.55 11.92
C ASP A 52 -1.82 14.24 10.59
N ALA A 53 -2.84 14.75 9.89
CA ALA A 53 -2.66 15.72 8.84
C ALA A 53 -2.09 17.00 9.47
N GLN A 54 -0.78 17.24 9.31
CA GLN A 54 -0.14 18.48 9.78
C GLN A 54 -0.39 19.65 8.85
#